data_AF-A0A968JQQ0-F1
#
_entry.id   AF-A0A968JQQ0-F1
#
_cell.length_a   1.000
_cell.length_b   1.000
_cell.length_c   1.000
_cell.angle_alpha   90.00
_cell.angle_beta   90.00
_cell.angle_gamma   90.00
#
_symmetry.space_group_name_H-M   'P 1'
#
loop_
_entity.id
_entity.type
_entity.pdbx_description
1 polymer ?
#
loop_
_entity_poly.entity_id
_entity_poly.type
_entity_poly.pdbx_seq_one_letter_code
_entity_poly.pdbx_strand_id
1 'polypeptide(L)'
;MVFQLSEPVPGIAISGSTLGNSQVFGNAYTLYGFILIPFRFELKNTWNPGYEIGGGIGYITKPFDVETNPMNYIIGSKLNAYITLGFNNGFNLGKKFYLTQYFKLAHYSMGEQNFQI
;
A
#
# COMPACT_ATOMS: atom_id res chain seq x y z
N MET A 1 -21.96 18.87 6.17
CA MET A 1 -20.85 19.15 5.24
C MET A 1 -20.40 17.80 4.72
N VAL A 2 -20.51 17.57 3.41
CA VAL A 2 -20.06 16.32 2.78
C VAL A 2 -18.62 16.55 2.35
N PHE A 3 -17.69 15.79 2.91
CA PHE A 3 -16.31 15.79 2.41
C PHE A 3 -16.27 14.97 1.11
N GLN A 4 -16.60 15.64 0.00
CA GLN A 4 -16.34 15.11 -1.32
C GLN A 4 -14.99 15.63 -1.81
N LEU A 5 -14.09 14.71 -2.17
CA LEU A 5 -12.85 15.08 -2.82
C LEU A 5 -13.22 15.51 -4.24
N SER A 6 -13.08 16.81 -4.54
CA SER A 6 -13.37 17.37 -5.87
C SER A 6 -12.18 17.27 -6.83
N GLU A 7 -10.99 17.06 -6.27
CA GLU A 7 -9.71 17.10 -6.97
C GLU A 7 -8.77 16.00 -6.48
N PRO A 8 -7.77 15.60 -7.29
CA PRO A 8 -6.73 14.68 -6.86
C PRO A 8 -5.97 15.23 -5.66
N VAL A 9 -5.75 14.39 -4.64
CA VAL A 9 -5.05 14.77 -3.41
C VAL A 9 -3.76 13.96 -3.28
N PRO A 10 -2.58 14.60 -3.38
CA PRO A 10 -1.32 13.93 -3.11
C PRO A 10 -1.12 13.73 -1.59
N GLY A 11 -0.34 12.71 -1.23
CA GLY A 11 -0.02 12.41 0.15
C GLY A 11 1.25 11.57 0.30
N ILE A 12 1.72 11.44 1.54
CA ILE A 12 2.86 10.60 1.94
C ILE A 12 2.39 9.71 3.09
N ALA A 13 2.79 8.45 3.09
CA ALA A 13 2.47 7.50 4.14
C ALA A 13 3.66 6.61 4.50
N ILE A 14 3.66 6.17 5.77
CA ILE A 14 4.52 5.11 6.27
C ILE A 14 3.60 3.96 6.71
N SER A 15 3.97 2.73 6.40
CA SER A 15 3.22 1.55 6.85
C SER A 15 4.16 0.46 7.40
N GLY A 16 3.60 -0.41 8.25
CA GLY A 16 4.26 -1.61 8.73
C GLY A 16 3.28 -2.78 8.72
N SER A 17 3.70 -3.94 8.20
CA SER A 17 2.87 -5.14 8.12
C SER A 17 3.67 -6.43 8.24
N THR A 18 3.00 -7.52 8.61
CA THR A 18 3.56 -8.87 8.47
C THR A 18 3.33 -9.37 7.04
N LEU A 19 4.21 -10.24 6.54
CA LEU A 19 4.09 -10.84 5.20
C LEU A 19 3.41 -12.22 5.24
N GLY A 20 2.38 -12.38 6.07
CA GLY A 20 1.65 -13.63 6.28
C GLY A 20 2.36 -14.60 7.23
N ASN A 21 3.57 -15.05 6.88
CA ASN A 21 4.42 -15.87 7.76
C ASN A 21 5.66 -15.08 8.21
N SER A 22 5.58 -14.46 9.39
CA SER A 22 6.67 -13.65 9.94
C SER A 22 7.92 -14.46 10.33
N GLN A 23 7.82 -15.78 10.42
CA GLN A 23 9.00 -16.62 10.66
C GLN A 23 9.87 -16.72 9.41
N VAL A 24 9.26 -16.85 8.23
CA VAL A 24 9.96 -17.00 6.94
C VAL A 24 10.17 -15.64 6.25
N PHE A 25 9.12 -14.83 6.12
CA PHE A 25 9.14 -13.58 5.34
C PHE A 25 9.41 -12.34 6.20
N GLY A 26 9.19 -12.44 7.51
CA GLY A 26 9.36 -11.33 8.44
C GLY A 26 8.29 -10.24 8.30
N ASN A 27 8.71 -9.00 8.52
CA ASN A 27 7.87 -7.81 8.46
C ASN A 27 8.32 -6.92 7.30
N ALA A 28 7.38 -6.15 6.77
CA ALA A 28 7.62 -5.11 5.78
C ALA A 28 7.33 -3.74 6.37
N TYR A 29 8.20 -2.77 6.09
CA TYR A 29 8.03 -1.36 6.41
C TYR A 29 8.14 -0.56 5.14
N THR A 30 7.22 0.37 4.90
CA THR A 30 7.20 1.14 3.65
C THR A 30 7.14 2.63 3.92
N LEU A 31 7.79 3.39 3.04
CA LEU A 31 7.61 4.82 2.90
C LEU A 31 7.26 5.09 1.44
N TYR A 32 6.11 5.70 1.20
CA TYR A 32 5.62 5.92 -0.15
C TYR A 32 4.81 7.21 -0.28
N GLY A 33 4.90 7.80 -1.47
CA GLY A 33 4.00 8.86 -1.91
C GLY A 33 2.81 8.24 -2.64
N PHE A 34 1.66 8.89 -2.57
CA PHE A 34 0.46 8.46 -3.27
C PHE A 34 -0.39 9.65 -3.74
N ILE A 35 -1.28 9.39 -4.69
CA ILE A 35 -2.32 10.34 -5.10
C ILE A 35 -3.67 9.63 -4.98
N LEU A 36 -4.60 10.25 -4.24
CA LEU A 36 -6.01 9.87 -4.18
C LEU A 36 -6.77 10.59 -5.28
N ILE A 37 -7.45 9.85 -6.12
CA ILE A 37 -8.18 10.37 -7.27
C ILE A 37 -9.66 10.04 -7.08
N PRO A 38 -10.53 11.06 -6.88
CA PRO A 38 -11.96 10.83 -6.73
C PRO A 38 -12.58 10.38 -8.06
N PHE A 39 -13.54 9.45 -8.00
CA PHE A 39 -14.36 9.18 -9.17
C PHE A 39 -15.39 10.31 -9.34
N ARG A 40 -15.47 10.84 -10.56
CA ARG A 40 -16.42 11.90 -10.91
C ARG A 40 -17.73 11.28 -11.38
N PHE A 41 -18.52 10.80 -10.43
CA PHE A 41 -19.89 10.35 -10.67
C PHE A 41 -20.86 11.22 -9.88
N GLU A 42 -22.04 11.51 -10.45
CA GLU A 42 -23.18 12.11 -9.73
C GLU A 42 -23.79 11.06 -8.79
N LEU A 43 -23.04 10.68 -7.75
CA LEU A 43 -23.54 9.79 -6.72
C LEU A 43 -24.32 10.59 -5.68
N LYS A 44 -25.27 9.92 -5.01
CA LYS A 44 -25.93 10.49 -3.84
C LYS A 44 -24.87 11.00 -2.87
N ASN A 45 -25.15 12.14 -2.24
CA ASN A 45 -24.28 12.93 -1.34
C ASN A 45 -23.73 12.17 -0.10
N THR A 46 -23.88 10.85 -0.04
CA THR A 46 -23.43 9.96 1.02
C THR A 46 -22.27 9.06 0.63
N TRP A 47 -21.95 8.92 -0.67
CA TRP A 47 -20.87 8.08 -1.18
C TRP A 47 -19.80 8.92 -1.86
N ASN A 48 -18.55 8.61 -1.59
CA ASN A 48 -17.40 9.28 -2.20
C ASN A 48 -16.33 8.24 -2.57
N PRO A 49 -16.51 7.52 -3.69
CA PRO A 49 -15.56 6.53 -4.14
C PRO A 49 -14.39 7.19 -4.87
N GLY A 50 -13.21 6.61 -4.73
CA GLY A 50 -12.00 7.01 -5.42
C GLY A 50 -11.03 5.85 -5.54
N TYR A 51 -9.90 6.13 -6.16
CA TYR A 51 -8.79 5.19 -6.24
C TYR A 51 -7.47 5.87 -5.87
N GLU A 52 -6.53 5.07 -5.41
CA GLU A 52 -5.20 5.49 -5.00
C GLU A 52 -4.18 4.83 -5.91
N ILE A 53 -3.20 5.59 -6.37
CA ILE A 53 -1.96 5.04 -6.91
C ILE A 53 -0.80 5.59 -6.10
N GLY A 54 0.18 4.75 -5.79
CA GLY A 54 1.32 5.16 -5.00
C GLY A 54 2.58 4.37 -5.30
N GLY A 55 3.72 4.97 -4.94
CA GLY A 55 5.04 4.43 -5.21
C GLY A 55 6.03 4.88 -4.14
N GLY A 56 7.00 4.02 -3.83
CA GLY A 56 8.01 4.30 -2.83
C GLY A 56 8.99 3.16 -2.62
N ILE A 57 9.48 3.06 -1.39
CA ILE A 57 10.47 2.07 -0.96
C ILE A 57 9.92 1.20 0.16
N GLY A 58 10.26 -0.08 0.11
CA GLY A 58 9.92 -1.07 1.13
C GLY A 58 11.17 -1.72 1.71
N TYR A 59 11.21 -1.85 3.03
CA TYR A 59 12.22 -2.61 3.78
C TYR A 59 11.60 -3.90 4.33
N ILE A 60 12.18 -5.05 3.98
CA ILE A 60 11.76 -6.38 4.43
C ILE A 60 12.82 -6.97 5.35
N THR A 61 12.39 -7.43 6.54
CA THR A 61 13.34 -7.79 7.61
C THR A 61 14.07 -9.11 7.38
N LYS A 62 13.45 -10.04 6.65
CA LYS A 62 13.97 -11.41 6.46
C LYS A 62 13.96 -11.79 4.97
N PRO A 63 14.88 -11.28 4.15
CA PRO A 63 15.03 -11.76 2.78
C PRO A 63 15.54 -13.20 2.74
N PHE A 64 15.64 -13.75 1.53
CA PHE A 64 16.34 -14.97 1.21
C PHE A 64 17.78 -14.90 1.70
N ASP A 65 18.25 -15.98 2.30
CA ASP A 65 19.65 -16.19 2.62
C ASP A 65 19.90 -17.69 2.62
N VAL A 66 20.90 -18.17 1.88
CA VAL A 66 21.12 -19.61 1.67
C VAL A 66 21.43 -20.33 2.99
N GLU A 67 22.11 -19.65 3.92
CA GLU A 67 22.54 -20.24 5.19
C GLU A 67 21.48 -20.06 6.29
N THR A 68 20.83 -18.90 6.34
CA THR A 68 20.01 -18.48 7.48
C THR A 68 18.52 -18.42 7.19
N ASN A 69 18.10 -18.27 5.92
CA ASN A 69 16.68 -18.24 5.53
C ASN A 69 16.43 -18.83 4.12
N PRO A 70 16.77 -20.10 3.88
CA PRO A 70 16.63 -20.72 2.56
C PRO A 70 15.17 -20.90 2.14
N MET A 71 14.23 -20.80 3.09
CA MET A 71 12.79 -20.94 2.83
C MET A 71 12.17 -19.72 2.17
N ASN A 72 12.82 -18.55 2.21
CA ASN A 72 12.30 -17.34 1.58
C ASN A 72 12.87 -17.15 0.17
N TYR A 73 12.64 -18.08 -0.75
CA TYR A 73 13.13 -18.01 -2.13
C TYR A 73 12.44 -16.93 -3.01
N ILE A 74 11.49 -16.17 -2.45
CA ILE A 74 10.68 -15.18 -3.18
C ILE A 74 11.22 -13.77 -3.02
N ILE A 75 11.80 -13.44 -1.85
CA ILE A 75 12.21 -12.07 -1.50
C ILE A 75 13.72 -12.04 -1.30
N GLY A 76 14.49 -11.71 -2.34
CA GLY A 76 15.95 -11.74 -2.30
C GLY A 76 16.65 -10.57 -1.60
N SER A 77 15.96 -9.44 -1.34
CA SER A 77 16.61 -8.24 -0.77
C SER A 77 15.82 -7.63 0.37
N LYS A 78 16.55 -6.91 1.24
CA LYS A 78 15.94 -6.08 2.28
C LYS A 78 15.25 -4.87 1.67
N LEU A 79 15.85 -4.21 0.68
CA LEU A 79 15.29 -3.02 0.02
C LEU A 79 14.61 -3.40 -1.29
N ASN A 80 13.36 -2.95 -1.43
CA ASN A 80 12.47 -3.25 -2.54
C ASN A 80 11.78 -1.98 -3.03
N ALA A 81 11.48 -1.91 -4.32
CA ALA A 81 10.53 -0.94 -4.84
C ALA A 81 9.13 -1.32 -4.33
N TYR A 82 8.34 -0.32 -3.95
CA TYR A 82 6.97 -0.49 -3.49
C TYR A 82 6.04 0.25 -4.42
N ILE A 83 5.00 -0.43 -4.89
CA ILE A 83 3.89 0.17 -5.61
C ILE A 83 2.57 -0.25 -4.98
N THR A 84 1.60 0.65 -5.01
CA THR A 84 0.25 0.37 -4.52
C THR A 84 -0.82 0.86 -5.47
N LEU A 85 -1.88 0.06 -5.55
CA LEU A 85 -3.15 0.42 -6.18
C LEU A 85 -4.25 0.22 -5.14
N GLY A 86 -5.02 1.26 -4.86
CA GLY A 86 -6.09 1.23 -3.88
C GLY A 86 -7.43 1.64 -4.46
N PHE A 87 -8.50 1.10 -3.90
CA PHE A 87 -9.85 1.64 -4.01
C PHE A 87 -10.25 2.18 -2.64
N ASN A 88 -10.87 3.35 -2.60
CA ASN A 88 -11.38 3.93 -1.38
C ASN A 88 -12.83 4.35 -1.54
N ASN A 89 -13.59 4.32 -0.45
CA ASN A 89 -14.94 4.83 -0.44
C ASN A 89 -15.30 5.45 0.90
N GLY A 90 -15.71 6.72 0.85
CA GLY A 90 -16.13 7.50 2.01
C GLY A 90 -17.63 7.50 2.23
N PHE A 91 -18.03 7.46 3.50
CA PHE A 91 -19.42 7.43 3.95
C PHE A 91 -19.66 8.43 5.08
N ASN A 92 -20.72 9.24 4.96
CA ASN A 92 -21.19 10.05 6.08
C ASN A 92 -22.08 9.18 6.99
N LEU A 93 -21.59 8.84 8.19
CA LEU A 93 -22.36 8.09 9.21
C LEU A 93 -23.25 9.01 10.07
N GLY A 94 -23.32 10.30 9.73
CA GLY A 94 -24.12 11.32 10.41
C GLY A 94 -23.61 12.72 10.11
N LYS A 95 -23.99 13.72 10.91
CA LYS A 95 -23.54 15.10 10.73
C LYS A 95 -22.07 15.35 11.14
N LYS A 96 -21.48 14.44 11.92
CA LYS A 96 -20.16 14.61 12.55
C LYS A 96 -19.17 13.46 12.27
N PHE A 97 -19.64 12.34 11.73
CA PHE A 97 -18.82 11.15 11.54
C PHE A 97 -18.70 10.83 10.04
N TYR A 98 -17.46 10.67 9.60
CA TYR A 98 -17.11 10.26 8.26
C TYR A 98 -16.21 9.03 8.33
N LEU A 99 -16.60 7.96 7.66
CA LEU A 99 -15.86 6.71 7.59
C LEU A 99 -15.31 6.55 6.17
N THR A 100 -14.01 6.34 6.04
CA THR A 100 -13.41 5.95 4.76
C THR A 100 -12.91 4.53 4.85
N GLN A 101 -13.32 3.71 3.89
CA GLN A 101 -12.82 2.35 3.73
C GLN A 101 -11.79 2.32 2.60
N TYR A 102 -10.78 1.48 2.76
CA TYR A 102 -9.70 1.31 1.78
C TYR A 102 -9.46 -0.17 1.52
N PHE A 103 -9.34 -0.51 0.25
CA PHE A 103 -8.88 -1.81 -0.22
C PHE A 103 -7.64 -1.57 -1.07
N LYS A 104 -6.49 -2.09 -0.65
CA LYS A 104 -5.20 -1.81 -1.30
C LYS A 104 -4.51 -3.09 -1.71
N LEU A 105 -4.02 -3.09 -2.94
CA LEU A 105 -3.02 -4.02 -3.43
C LEU A 105 -1.65 -3.38 -3.25
N ALA A 106 -0.75 -4.12 -2.64
CA ALA A 106 0.63 -3.73 -2.41
C ALA A 106 1.53 -4.73 -3.14
N HIS A 107 2.45 -4.22 -3.95
CA HIS A 107 3.42 -5.05 -4.64
C HIS A 107 4.83 -4.57 -4.31
N TYR A 108 5.67 -5.51 -3.91
CA TYR A 108 7.09 -5.31 -3.66
C TYR A 108 7.85 -5.98 -4.80
N SER A 109 8.75 -5.24 -5.43
CA SER A 109 9.61 -5.78 -6.46
C SER A 109 11.06 -5.44 -6.19
N MET A 110 11.93 -6.30 -6.69
CA MET A 110 13.36 -6.07 -6.70
C MET A 110 13.73 -5.57 -8.10
N GLY A 111 14.50 -4.48 -8.17
CA GLY A 111 15.29 -4.23 -9.37
C GLY A 111 16.30 -5.37 -9.50
N GLU A 112 16.47 -5.91 -10.70
CA GLU A 112 17.32 -7.07 -10.98
C GLU A 112 18.67 -6.98 -10.25
N GLN A 113 18.90 -7.93 -9.34
CA GLN A 113 20.19 -8.13 -8.68
C GLN A 113 20.74 -9.44 -9.23
N ASN A 114 21.94 -9.39 -9.81
CA ASN A 114 22.66 -10.56 -10.31
C ASN A 114 22.78 -11.59 -9.17
N PHE A 115 21.87 -12.57 -9.15
CA PHE A 115 22.01 -13.76 -8.32
C PHE A 115 23.20 -14.55 -8.86
N GLN A 116 24.37 -14.37 -8.25
CA GLN A 116 25.45 -15.34 -8.39
C GLN A 116 25.13 -16.51 -7.46
N ILE A 117 24.51 -17.52 -8.04
CA ILE A 117 24.51 -18.90 -7.53
C ILE A 117 25.85 -19.56 -7.85
#